data_AF-A0A9W6GR18-F1
#
_entry.id   AF-A0A9W6GR18-F1
#
_cell.length_a   1.000
_cell.length_b   1.000
_cell.length_c   1.000
_cell.angle_alpha   90.00
_cell.angle_beta   90.00
_cell.angle_gamma   90.00
#
_symmetry.space_group_name_H-M   'P 1'
#
loop_
_entity.id
_entity.type
_entity.pdbx_description
1 polymer ?
#
loop_
_entity_poly.entity_id
_entity_poly.type
_entity_poly.pdbx_seq_one_letter_code
_entity_poly.pdbx_strand_id
1 'polypeptide(L)'
;MKRRLLLLALACALPTASPARAQGILDIFGPDRPERAAPSAPAAAARVEKAKKKTDAKKKADAAKAKPGAVKPDAGAKPAATGDAPPPPYEPQLVRLSEVIGALAFLRDLCGDKDGEEWRGKMSALIEAEAPGGPRRDKYVAAFNKGFRGYELTYRRCTPNAKDATARYLDEAEKISKDVSYRFGTP
;
A
#
# COMPACT_ATOMS: atom_id res chain seq x y z
N MET A 1 -24.45 -23.09 56.90
CA MET A 1 -23.02 -23.43 56.96
C MET A 1 -22.24 -22.29 56.31
N LYS A 2 -21.79 -21.31 57.10
CA LYS A 2 -20.36 -20.98 57.38
C LYS A 2 -19.53 -20.69 56.11
N ARG A 3 -19.26 -19.40 55.86
CA ARG A 3 -17.93 -18.72 56.00
C ARG A 3 -17.15 -18.75 54.67
N ARG A 4 -16.49 -17.70 54.17
CA ARG A 4 -15.80 -16.57 54.82
C ARG A 4 -15.48 -15.49 53.78
N LEU A 5 -15.70 -14.24 54.20
CA LEU A 5 -15.02 -13.02 53.73
C LEU A 5 -13.49 -13.20 53.88
N LEU A 6 -12.68 -12.60 52.99
CA LEU A 6 -11.44 -11.90 53.36
C LEU A 6 -10.84 -11.17 52.14
N LEU A 7 -11.03 -9.85 52.17
CA LEU A 7 -10.16 -8.84 51.57
C LEU A 7 -8.75 -9.02 52.14
N LEU A 8 -7.71 -8.95 51.29
CA LEU A 8 -6.36 -8.66 51.77
C LEU A 8 -5.69 -7.63 50.87
N ALA A 9 -5.33 -6.53 51.51
CA ALA A 9 -4.65 -5.38 50.99
C ALA A 9 -3.26 -5.73 50.45
N LEU A 10 -2.92 -5.19 49.28
CA LEU A 10 -1.58 -5.20 48.73
C LEU A 10 -0.86 -3.93 49.18
N ALA A 11 0.17 -4.11 50.01
CA ALA A 11 0.99 -3.06 50.59
C ALA A 11 2.04 -2.54 49.59
N CYS A 12 2.32 -1.23 49.70
CA CYS A 12 3.40 -0.47 49.08
C CYS A 12 4.80 -1.12 49.17
N ALA A 13 5.58 -0.96 48.10
CA ALA A 13 6.98 -0.53 48.18
C ALA A 13 7.47 0.00 46.82
N LEU A 14 8.05 1.20 46.82
CA LEU A 14 8.53 1.99 45.67
C LEU A 14 9.83 1.44 45.06
N PRO A 15 10.22 1.90 43.85
CA PRO A 15 11.38 2.80 43.76
C PRO A 15 11.13 3.98 42.79
N THR A 16 11.29 5.23 43.23
CA THR A 16 12.46 6.13 43.04
C THR A 16 12.94 6.36 41.60
N ALA A 17 13.07 7.66 41.31
CA ALA A 17 13.92 8.31 40.30
C ALA A 17 13.34 8.47 38.88
N SER A 18 12.65 9.59 38.67
CA SER A 18 12.62 10.27 37.38
C SER A 18 13.80 11.25 37.27
N PRO A 19 14.66 11.15 36.25
CA PRO A 19 15.29 12.30 35.68
C PRO A 19 14.41 12.82 34.55
N ALA A 20 13.85 14.01 34.78
CA ALA A 20 13.42 14.88 33.71
C ALA A 20 14.65 15.39 32.95
N ARG A 21 14.38 15.76 31.68
CA ARG A 21 15.19 16.60 30.78
C ARG A 21 16.26 15.89 29.97
N ALA A 22 16.56 16.32 28.76
CA ALA A 22 15.90 17.13 27.75
C ALA A 22 16.85 17.10 26.53
N GLN A 23 16.31 17.38 25.35
CA GLN A 23 17.05 17.83 24.15
C GLN A 23 17.93 16.77 23.45
N GLY A 24 17.47 16.37 22.27
CA GLY A 24 18.24 15.58 21.30
C GLY A 24 17.51 15.53 19.96
N ILE A 25 17.31 16.68 19.32
CA ILE A 25 16.58 16.83 18.05
C ILE A 25 17.41 16.34 16.83
N LEU A 26 18.39 15.46 17.04
CA LEU A 26 19.40 15.08 16.04
C LEU A 26 19.72 13.57 15.99
N ASP A 27 18.84 12.68 16.43
CA ASP A 27 19.02 11.21 16.29
C ASP A 27 18.07 10.62 15.22
N ILE A 28 18.00 11.26 14.06
CA ILE A 28 17.10 10.84 12.95
C ILE A 28 17.79 9.97 11.88
N PHE A 29 19.12 9.80 11.93
CA PHE A 29 19.89 8.96 10.99
C PHE A 29 21.13 8.33 11.66
N GLY A 30 20.95 7.34 12.53
CA GLY A 30 22.03 6.56 13.16
C GLY A 30 21.71 5.05 13.21
N PRO A 31 22.63 4.14 12.85
CA PRO A 31 22.32 2.74 12.58
C PRO A 31 22.56 1.84 13.81
N ASP A 32 21.64 1.84 14.79
CA ASP A 32 21.64 0.82 15.86
C ASP A 32 20.25 0.70 16.48
N ARG A 33 19.50 -0.34 16.11
CA ARG A 33 18.15 -0.62 16.62
C ARG A 33 18.20 -1.92 17.43
N PRO A 34 18.17 -1.88 18.77
CA PRO A 34 18.08 -3.11 19.55
C PRO A 34 16.65 -3.68 19.54
N GLU A 35 16.63 -5.00 19.37
CA GLU A 35 15.54 -5.96 19.38
C GLU A 35 14.47 -5.71 20.48
N ARG A 36 13.20 -5.89 20.11
CA ARG A 36 12.05 -5.78 21.02
C ARG A 36 11.94 -7.05 21.88
N ALA A 37 12.56 -7.06 23.06
CA ALA A 37 12.43 -8.16 24.02
C ALA A 37 11.15 -8.03 24.87
N ALA A 38 10.36 -9.10 24.94
CA ALA A 38 9.22 -9.27 25.84
C ALA A 38 9.67 -9.79 27.23
N PRO A 39 8.94 -9.49 28.33
CA PRO A 39 9.07 -10.22 29.60
C PRO A 39 7.77 -10.97 29.96
N SER A 40 7.67 -12.00 30.81
CA SER A 40 8.50 -13.14 31.26
C SER A 40 7.60 -13.90 32.29
N ALA A 41 7.65 -15.24 32.34
CA ALA A 41 6.89 -16.12 33.26
C ALA A 41 7.39 -16.09 34.73
N PRO A 42 6.74 -16.81 35.69
CA PRO A 42 7.33 -18.06 36.25
C PRO A 42 6.27 -19.06 36.83
N ALA A 43 6.51 -20.29 37.34
CA ALA A 43 7.52 -21.37 37.26
C ALA A 43 6.96 -22.60 38.06
N ALA A 44 7.43 -23.83 37.76
CA ALA A 44 7.90 -24.88 38.72
C ALA A 44 7.49 -26.35 38.46
N ALA A 45 8.53 -27.18 38.28
CA ALA A 45 8.82 -28.53 38.82
C ALA A 45 8.05 -29.81 38.37
N ALA A 46 8.78 -30.76 37.73
CA ALA A 46 9.32 -32.01 38.32
C ALA A 46 9.37 -33.25 37.38
N ARG A 47 10.40 -34.10 37.62
CA ARG A 47 10.56 -35.56 37.34
C ARG A 47 11.22 -36.09 36.03
N VAL A 48 12.50 -36.49 36.17
CA VAL A 48 13.09 -37.85 36.03
C VAL A 48 12.49 -38.82 34.98
N GLU A 49 13.31 -39.30 34.02
CA GLU A 49 13.81 -40.70 33.87
C GLU A 49 14.11 -41.12 32.40
N LYS A 50 15.25 -41.82 32.21
CA LYS A 50 15.60 -42.79 31.12
C LYS A 50 15.70 -42.27 29.67
N ALA A 51 16.45 -42.85 28.73
CA ALA A 51 17.64 -43.70 28.70
C ALA A 51 17.91 -43.95 27.18
N LYS A 52 19.19 -43.92 26.78
CA LYS A 52 19.80 -44.81 25.78
C LYS A 52 19.37 -44.70 24.28
N LYS A 53 20.41 -44.49 23.45
CA LYS A 53 20.90 -45.43 22.40
C LYS A 53 20.76 -44.98 20.92
N LYS A 54 21.93 -44.69 20.32
CA LYS A 54 22.42 -45.10 18.97
C LYS A 54 21.64 -44.55 17.75
N THR A 55 22.17 -44.37 16.54
CA THR A 55 23.46 -44.66 15.89
C THR A 55 23.44 -43.91 14.56
N ASP A 56 24.64 -43.53 14.15
CA ASP A 56 25.19 -43.35 12.80
C ASP A 56 24.35 -43.56 11.52
N ALA A 57 24.70 -42.68 10.57
CA ALA A 57 24.93 -42.95 9.15
C ALA A 57 23.74 -43.02 8.15
N LYS A 58 23.67 -41.93 7.37
CA LYS A 58 23.84 -41.91 5.90
C LYS A 58 22.67 -42.39 5.02
N LYS A 59 22.03 -41.43 4.35
CA LYS A 59 21.95 -41.45 2.87
C LYS A 59 21.75 -40.06 2.28
N LYS A 60 22.59 -39.73 1.30
CA LYS A 60 22.59 -38.55 0.44
C LYS A 60 21.52 -38.65 -0.66
N ALA A 61 21.22 -37.48 -1.22
CA ALA A 61 20.71 -37.19 -2.56
C ALA A 61 19.18 -37.33 -2.71
N ASP A 62 18.44 -36.39 -3.34
CA ASP A 62 18.79 -35.55 -4.47
C ASP A 62 18.10 -34.17 -4.45
N ALA A 63 18.69 -33.26 -5.22
CA ALA A 63 18.25 -31.90 -5.47
C ALA A 63 16.96 -31.84 -6.29
N ALA A 64 16.08 -30.87 -5.97
CA ALA A 64 15.20 -30.24 -6.95
C ALA A 64 15.04 -28.75 -6.59
N LYS A 65 15.87 -27.97 -7.28
CA LYS A 65 16.02 -26.52 -7.25
C LYS A 65 14.86 -25.86 -8.01
N ALA A 66 13.96 -25.16 -7.32
CA ALA A 66 12.96 -24.31 -7.96
C ALA A 66 13.61 -22.97 -8.37
N LYS A 67 13.78 -22.76 -9.68
CA LYS A 67 14.20 -21.48 -10.27
C LYS A 67 12.98 -20.55 -10.42
N PRO A 68 13.11 -19.23 -10.21
CA PRO A 68 12.08 -18.26 -10.59
C PRO A 68 11.91 -18.25 -12.12
N GLY A 69 10.67 -18.38 -12.58
CA GLY A 69 10.32 -18.37 -14.00
C GLY A 69 10.56 -17.00 -14.63
N ALA A 70 11.29 -16.99 -15.74
CA ALA A 70 11.48 -15.84 -16.59
C ALA A 70 10.17 -15.44 -17.28
N VAL A 71 9.77 -14.18 -17.15
CA VAL A 71 8.74 -13.56 -17.97
C VAL A 71 9.33 -13.35 -19.37
N LYS A 72 8.71 -13.95 -20.38
CA LYS A 72 9.02 -13.67 -21.80
C LYS A 72 8.51 -12.27 -22.14
N PRO A 73 9.25 -11.44 -22.89
CA PRO A 73 8.71 -10.22 -23.44
C PRO A 73 7.82 -10.54 -24.65
N ASP A 74 6.53 -10.24 -24.53
CA ASP A 74 5.58 -10.32 -25.64
C ASP A 74 5.93 -9.26 -26.69
N ALA A 75 6.38 -9.73 -27.85
CA ALA A 75 6.58 -8.92 -29.04
C ALA A 75 5.21 -8.61 -29.67
N GLY A 76 4.70 -7.41 -29.36
CA GLY A 76 3.47 -6.88 -29.92
C GLY A 76 3.31 -5.38 -29.64
N ALA A 77 4.42 -4.64 -29.50
CA ALA A 77 4.38 -3.20 -29.34
C ALA A 77 4.08 -2.54 -30.69
N LYS A 78 2.85 -2.04 -30.87
CA LYS A 78 2.57 -0.96 -31.83
C LYS A 78 3.64 0.12 -31.63
N PRO A 79 4.26 0.68 -32.69
CA PRO A 79 5.32 1.68 -32.53
C PRO A 79 4.84 2.77 -31.56
N ALA A 80 5.47 2.85 -30.40
CA ALA A 80 5.26 3.95 -29.48
C ALA A 80 5.61 5.20 -30.28
N ALA A 81 4.63 6.09 -30.46
CA ALA A 81 4.87 7.37 -31.10
C ALA A 81 6.02 8.04 -30.33
N THR A 82 7.19 8.04 -30.96
CA THR A 82 8.41 8.67 -30.48
C THR A 82 8.10 10.14 -30.21
N GLY A 83 8.65 10.69 -29.13
CA GLY A 83 8.29 11.98 -28.55
C GLY A 83 8.65 13.23 -29.36
N ASP A 84 8.46 13.19 -30.68
CA ASP A 84 8.72 14.31 -31.61
C ASP A 84 7.42 14.95 -32.13
N ALA A 85 6.27 14.29 -31.96
CA ALA A 85 4.99 14.92 -32.28
C ALA A 85 4.63 15.94 -31.19
N PRO A 86 4.24 17.18 -31.58
CA PRO A 86 3.68 18.14 -30.64
C PRO A 86 2.55 17.49 -29.82
N PRO A 87 2.46 17.80 -28.50
CA PRO A 87 1.39 17.25 -27.68
C PRO A 87 0.03 17.66 -28.26
N PRO A 88 -0.96 16.74 -28.32
CA PRO A 88 -2.29 17.09 -28.79
C PRO A 88 -2.90 18.19 -27.90
N PRO A 89 -3.78 19.04 -28.45
CA PRO A 89 -4.37 20.16 -27.72
C PRO A 89 -5.19 19.71 -26.49
N TYR A 90 -5.66 18.46 -26.47
CA TYR A 90 -6.39 17.86 -25.36
C TYR A 90 -5.50 17.16 -24.32
N GLU A 91 -4.18 17.04 -24.52
CA GLU A 91 -3.27 16.37 -23.57
C GLU A 91 -3.42 16.89 -22.13
N PRO A 92 -3.55 18.21 -21.85
CA PRO A 92 -3.76 18.70 -20.48
C PRO A 92 -5.06 18.18 -19.84
N GLN A 93 -6.11 18.00 -20.65
CA GLN A 93 -7.39 17.47 -20.18
C GLN A 93 -7.25 15.99 -19.80
N LEU A 94 -6.51 15.21 -20.59
CA LEU A 94 -6.24 13.80 -20.28
C LEU A 94 -5.29 13.61 -19.09
N VAL A 95 -4.32 14.51 -18.89
CA VAL A 95 -3.50 14.55 -17.67
C VAL A 95 -4.41 14.79 -16.45
N ARG A 96 -5.34 15.75 -16.54
CA ARG A 96 -6.28 16.02 -15.45
C ARG A 96 -7.21 14.82 -15.21
N LEU A 97 -7.76 14.23 -16.28
CA LEU A 97 -8.59 13.04 -16.19
C LEU A 97 -7.86 11.88 -15.53
N SER A 98 -6.58 11.67 -15.88
CA SER A 98 -5.73 10.64 -15.26
C SER A 98 -5.61 10.83 -13.74
N GLU A 99 -5.39 12.06 -13.28
CA GLU A 99 -5.35 12.38 -11.85
C GLU A 99 -6.70 12.10 -11.17
N VAL A 100 -7.81 12.50 -11.78
CA VAL A 100 -9.17 12.27 -11.28
C VAL A 100 -9.46 10.77 -11.17
N ILE A 101 -9.11 9.98 -12.19
CA ILE A 101 -9.26 8.52 -12.18
C ILE A 101 -8.45 7.90 -11.03
N GLY A 102 -7.23 8.38 -10.78
CA GLY A 102 -6.40 7.93 -9.65
C GLY A 102 -7.04 8.22 -8.29
N ALA A 103 -7.61 9.41 -8.11
CA ALA A 103 -8.36 9.77 -6.91
C ALA A 103 -9.59 8.87 -6.71
N LEU A 104 -10.37 8.64 -7.77
CA LEU A 104 -11.55 7.78 -7.74
C LEU A 104 -11.21 6.33 -7.41
N ALA A 105 -10.14 5.79 -8.01
CA ALA A 105 -9.69 4.43 -7.75
C ALA A 105 -9.39 4.18 -6.27
N PHE A 106 -8.81 5.16 -5.57
CA PHE A 106 -8.59 5.05 -4.13
C PHE A 106 -9.86 5.28 -3.31
N LEU A 107 -10.57 6.38 -3.56
CA LEU A 107 -11.71 6.80 -2.72
C LEU A 107 -12.87 5.80 -2.76
N ARG A 108 -13.11 5.17 -3.92
CA ARG A 108 -14.22 4.21 -4.10
C ARG A 108 -13.94 2.85 -3.48
N ASP A 109 -12.68 2.40 -3.50
CA ASP A 109 -12.24 1.26 -2.69
C ASP A 109 -12.39 1.55 -1.20
N LEU A 110 -11.97 2.74 -0.75
CA LEU A 110 -12.04 3.14 0.64
C LEU A 110 -13.48 3.25 1.16
N CYS A 111 -14.41 3.72 0.32
CA CYS A 111 -15.81 3.94 0.68
C CYS A 111 -16.73 2.74 0.46
N GLY A 112 -16.22 1.63 -0.07
CA GLY A 112 -16.92 0.36 -0.15
C GLY A 112 -17.82 0.18 -1.37
N ASP A 113 -17.67 1.03 -2.39
CA ASP A 113 -18.32 0.85 -3.70
C ASP A 113 -17.74 -0.38 -4.45
N LYS A 114 -16.51 -0.79 -4.11
CA LYS A 114 -15.81 -1.99 -4.60
C LYS A 114 -15.54 -2.02 -6.11
N ASP A 115 -15.55 -0.86 -6.76
CA ASP A 115 -15.26 -0.71 -8.19
C ASP A 115 -13.93 0.03 -8.45
N GLY A 116 -13.06 0.24 -7.45
CA GLY A 116 -11.78 0.89 -7.68
C GLY A 116 -10.88 0.13 -8.67
N GLU A 117 -11.04 -1.18 -8.79
CA GLU A 117 -10.39 -1.98 -9.86
C GLU A 117 -10.87 -1.58 -11.26
N GLU A 118 -12.17 -1.29 -11.43
CA GLU A 118 -12.73 -0.78 -12.69
C GLU A 118 -12.08 0.56 -13.07
N TRP A 119 -11.88 1.45 -12.10
CA TRP A 119 -11.20 2.73 -12.32
C TRP A 119 -9.73 2.56 -12.73
N ARG A 120 -9.02 1.58 -12.16
CA ARG A 120 -7.68 1.21 -12.64
C ARG A 120 -7.71 0.67 -14.07
N GLY A 121 -8.71 -0.13 -14.41
CA GLY A 121 -8.96 -0.60 -15.77
C GLY A 121 -9.19 0.54 -16.76
N LYS A 122 -10.00 1.55 -16.38
CA LYS A 122 -10.22 2.77 -17.18
C LYS A 122 -8.93 3.53 -17.44
N MET A 123 -8.04 3.63 -16.45
CA MET A 123 -6.72 4.23 -16.63
C MET A 123 -5.86 3.45 -17.64
N SER A 124 -5.84 2.11 -17.54
CA SER A 124 -5.13 1.25 -18.49
C SER A 124 -5.64 1.47 -19.92
N ALA A 125 -6.97 1.47 -20.11
CA ALA A 125 -7.58 1.71 -21.41
C ALA A 125 -7.23 3.10 -21.99
N LEU A 126 -7.22 4.14 -21.14
CA LEU A 126 -6.81 5.49 -21.54
C LEU A 126 -5.35 5.53 -22.02
N ILE A 127 -4.44 4.87 -21.29
CA ILE A 127 -3.02 4.80 -21.66
C ILE A 127 -2.85 4.05 -22.98
N GLU A 128 -3.52 2.90 -23.14
CA GLU A 128 -3.42 2.09 -24.36
C GLU A 128 -3.90 2.83 -25.60
N ALA A 129 -4.97 3.62 -25.46
CA ALA A 129 -5.53 4.41 -26.56
C ALA A 129 -4.65 5.62 -26.94
N GLU A 130 -4.19 6.40 -25.95
CA GLU A 130 -3.63 7.74 -26.19
C GLU A 130 -2.10 7.80 -26.06
N ALA A 131 -1.51 6.92 -25.27
CA ALA A 131 -0.10 6.95 -24.93
C ALA A 131 0.47 5.54 -24.65
N PRO A 132 0.53 4.64 -25.66
CA PRO A 132 1.01 3.27 -25.46
C PRO A 132 2.47 3.19 -24.96
N GLY A 133 3.24 4.27 -25.09
CA GLY A 133 4.60 4.36 -24.55
C GLY A 133 5.16 5.79 -24.54
N GLY A 134 6.42 5.88 -24.12
CA GLY A 134 7.19 7.13 -24.14
C GLY A 134 6.79 8.16 -23.07
N PRO A 135 7.35 9.38 -23.14
CA PRO A 135 7.18 10.41 -22.11
C PRO A 135 5.72 10.80 -21.85
N ARG A 136 4.83 10.68 -22.84
CA ARG A 136 3.39 10.96 -22.67
C ARG A 136 2.74 9.95 -21.72
N ARG A 137 3.10 8.67 -21.82
CA ARG A 137 2.62 7.63 -20.89
C ARG A 137 3.04 7.98 -19.46
N ASP A 138 4.29 8.38 -19.27
CA ASP A 138 4.83 8.72 -17.95
C ASP A 138 4.07 9.88 -17.30
N LYS A 139 3.67 10.89 -18.09
CA LYS A 139 2.84 11.99 -17.60
C LYS A 139 1.49 11.51 -17.07
N TYR A 140 0.80 10.66 -17.84
CA TYR A 140 -0.51 10.13 -17.43
C TYR A 140 -0.39 9.26 -16.18
N VAL A 141 0.61 8.37 -16.14
CA VAL A 141 0.90 7.54 -14.97
C VAL A 141 1.25 8.39 -13.74
N ALA A 142 2.07 9.42 -13.90
CA ALA A 142 2.43 10.33 -12.81
C ALA A 142 1.21 11.08 -12.27
N ALA A 143 0.32 11.55 -13.15
CA ALA A 143 -0.91 12.22 -12.76
C ALA A 143 -1.85 11.29 -12.00
N PHE A 144 -2.06 10.06 -12.49
CA PHE A 144 -2.83 9.04 -11.78
C PHE A 144 -2.28 8.78 -10.38
N ASN A 145 -0.96 8.54 -10.27
CA ASN A 145 -0.30 8.29 -9.00
C ASN A 145 -0.42 9.49 -8.04
N LYS A 146 -0.37 10.72 -8.56
CA LYS A 146 -0.59 11.95 -7.77
C LYS A 146 -1.99 11.96 -7.16
N GLY A 147 -3.03 11.70 -7.95
CA GLY A 147 -4.41 11.66 -7.47
C GLY A 147 -4.64 10.57 -6.42
N PHE A 148 -4.12 9.36 -6.69
CA PHE A 148 -4.23 8.22 -5.78
C PHE A 148 -3.54 8.49 -4.44
N ARG A 149 -2.25 8.87 -4.48
CA ARG A 149 -1.45 9.10 -3.25
C ARG A 149 -1.95 10.32 -2.46
N GLY A 150 -2.47 11.34 -3.13
CA GLY A 150 -3.03 12.53 -2.45
C GLY A 150 -4.12 12.18 -1.45
N TYR A 151 -4.99 11.22 -1.79
CA TYR A 151 -6.03 10.75 -0.88
C TYR A 151 -5.58 9.63 0.05
N GLU A 152 -4.66 8.76 -0.37
CA GLU A 152 -4.07 7.71 0.47
C GLU A 152 -3.38 8.27 1.71
N LEU A 153 -2.70 9.40 1.57
CA LEU A 153 -2.03 10.06 2.69
C LEU A 153 -3.02 10.70 3.67
N THR A 154 -4.18 11.13 3.19
CA THR A 154 -5.13 11.95 3.96
C THR A 154 -6.24 11.11 4.61
N TYR A 155 -6.71 10.06 3.94
CA TYR A 155 -7.83 9.25 4.41
C TYR A 155 -7.41 7.80 4.69
N ARG A 156 -7.76 7.31 5.88
CA ARG A 156 -7.59 5.90 6.30
C ARG A 156 -8.90 5.15 6.46
N ARG A 157 -10.02 5.87 6.45
CA ARG A 157 -11.39 5.37 6.51
C ARG A 157 -12.28 6.29 5.70
N CYS A 158 -13.38 5.77 5.18
CA CYS A 158 -14.36 6.61 4.50
C CYS A 158 -14.96 7.65 5.46
N THR A 159 -14.99 8.90 5.02
CA THR A 159 -15.57 10.05 5.75
C THR A 159 -16.61 10.75 4.86
N PRO A 160 -17.50 11.60 5.41
CA PRO A 160 -18.41 12.40 4.59
C PRO A 160 -17.66 13.24 3.54
N ASN A 161 -16.57 13.89 3.92
CA ASN A 161 -15.72 14.65 2.99
C ASN A 161 -15.11 13.78 1.87
N ALA A 162 -14.77 12.53 2.16
CA ALA A 162 -14.30 11.59 1.14
C ALA A 162 -15.40 11.24 0.14
N LYS A 163 -16.64 11.05 0.60
CA LYS A 163 -17.80 10.81 -0.27
C LYS A 163 -18.12 12.02 -1.14
N ASP A 164 -18.09 13.21 -0.57
CA ASP A 164 -18.31 14.46 -1.31
C ASP A 164 -17.22 14.66 -2.37
N ALA A 165 -15.96 14.34 -2.05
CA ALA A 165 -14.87 14.36 -3.02
C ALA A 165 -15.11 13.35 -4.15
N THR A 166 -15.53 12.12 -3.84
CA THR A 166 -15.90 11.13 -4.85
C THR A 166 -16.97 11.66 -5.81
N ALA A 167 -18.06 12.23 -5.28
CA ALA A 167 -19.13 12.77 -6.11
C ALA A 167 -18.63 13.85 -7.08
N ARG A 168 -17.85 14.82 -6.56
CA ARG A 168 -17.26 15.90 -7.38
C ARG A 168 -16.34 15.37 -8.48
N TYR A 169 -15.56 14.33 -8.18
CA TYR A 169 -14.66 13.74 -9.18
C TYR A 169 -15.38 12.91 -10.23
N LEU A 170 -16.52 12.29 -9.92
CA LEU A 170 -17.36 11.66 -10.93
C LEU A 170 -17.88 12.70 -11.92
N ASP A 171 -18.40 13.82 -11.41
CA ASP A 171 -18.87 14.94 -12.25
C ASP A 171 -17.72 15.51 -13.11
N GLU A 172 -16.53 15.67 -12.53
CA GLU A 172 -15.36 16.18 -13.25
C GLU A 172 -14.88 15.21 -14.33
N ALA A 173 -14.79 13.91 -14.03
CA ALA A 173 -14.39 12.89 -14.98
C ALA A 173 -15.36 12.83 -16.19
N GLU A 174 -16.66 12.88 -15.92
CA GLU A 174 -17.69 12.92 -16.96
C GLU A 174 -17.55 14.17 -17.83
N LYS A 175 -17.41 15.34 -17.20
CA LYS A 175 -17.27 16.61 -17.92
C LYS A 175 -16.04 16.64 -18.82
N ILE A 176 -14.89 16.20 -18.33
CA ILE A 176 -13.66 16.15 -19.14
C ILE A 176 -13.83 15.18 -20.30
N SER A 177 -14.34 13.97 -20.04
CA SER A 177 -14.52 12.95 -21.08
C SER A 177 -15.45 13.43 -22.20
N LYS A 178 -16.54 14.13 -21.83
CA LYS A 178 -17.47 14.76 -22.77
C LYS A 178 -16.82 15.92 -23.54
N ASP A 179 -16.07 16.81 -22.89
CA ASP A 179 -15.40 17.93 -23.58
C ASP A 179 -14.39 17.42 -24.61
N VAL A 180 -13.57 16.43 -24.24
CA VAL A 180 -12.59 15.84 -25.16
C VAL A 180 -13.29 15.23 -26.36
N SER A 181 -14.30 14.38 -26.12
CA SER A 181 -15.04 13.69 -27.18
C SER A 181 -15.80 14.66 -28.08
N TYR A 182 -16.43 15.69 -27.50
CA TYR A 182 -17.21 16.68 -28.25
C TYR A 182 -16.33 17.54 -29.16
N ARG A 183 -15.12 17.90 -28.69
CA ARG A 183 -14.26 18.85 -29.41
C ARG A 183 -13.26 18.19 -30.34
N PHE A 184 -12.85 16.95 -30.03
CA PHE A 184 -11.76 16.26 -30.72
C PHE A 184 -12.16 14.87 -31.22
N GLY A 185 -13.38 14.40 -30.95
CA GLY A 185 -13.90 13.17 -31.52
C GLY A 185 -14.12 13.32 -33.02
N THR A 186 -13.72 12.31 -33.78
CA THR A 186 -14.10 12.16 -35.19
C THR A 186 -15.55 11.65 -35.27
N PRO A 187 -16.40 12.28 -36.11
CA PRO A 187 -17.78 11.85 -36.34
C PRO A 187 -17.89 10.49 -37.04
#